data_AF-A0A143WWC4-F1
#
_entry.id   AF-A0A143WWC4-F1
#
_cell.length_a   1.000
_cell.length_b   1.000
_cell.length_c   1.000
_cell.angle_alpha   90.00
_cell.angle_beta   90.00
_cell.angle_gamma   90.00
#
_symmetry.space_group_name_H-M   'P 1'
#
loop_
_entity.id
_entity.type
_entity.pdbx_description
1 polymer ?
#
loop_
_entity_poly.entity_id
_entity_poly.type
_entity_poly.pdbx_seq_one_letter_code
_entity_poly.pdbx_strand_id
1 'polypeptide(L)'
;MIDEIIQLEWEQFDKVQNVGGRANCQDDFKTFYIMRHSQFALWSAATLASYKQDLEEANAIGRNLITEKYAHMMASTAPEEYAQIKDRLPIPDEKTQAIIEAVVAIEVGWMEDFYARHPELKDKARYIHQSEDDLEHTSSETYLRGELMTYSGTTLASYARDVIDYYHRGENMIEKTVENELKAYGYQL
;
A
#
# COMPACT_ATOMS: atom_id res chain seq x y z
N MET A 1 -15.70 3.45 -10.63
CA MET A 1 -14.35 3.95 -10.29
C MET A 1 -13.60 3.04 -9.33
N ILE A 2 -14.02 2.82 -8.07
CA ILE A 2 -13.29 1.91 -7.15
C ILE A 2 -13.15 0.49 -7.73
N ASP A 3 -14.25 -0.11 -8.18
CA ASP A 3 -14.21 -1.46 -8.77
C ASP A 3 -13.30 -1.55 -10.01
N GLU A 4 -13.21 -0.47 -10.80
CA GLU A 4 -12.32 -0.41 -11.97
C GLU A 4 -10.85 -0.38 -11.55
N ILE A 5 -10.52 0.38 -10.50
CA ILE A 5 -9.15 0.42 -9.93
C ILE A 5 -8.78 -0.97 -9.41
N ILE A 6 -9.67 -1.61 -8.63
CA ILE A 6 -9.44 -2.95 -8.08
C ILE A 6 -9.22 -3.96 -9.20
N GLN A 7 -10.01 -3.89 -10.28
CA GLN A 7 -9.83 -4.77 -11.43
C GLN A 7 -8.46 -4.56 -12.12
N LEU A 8 -8.05 -3.31 -12.34
CA LEU A 8 -6.75 -2.98 -12.94
C LEU A 8 -5.59 -3.48 -12.06
N GLU A 9 -5.66 -3.28 -10.74
CA GLU A 9 -4.65 -3.80 -9.83
C GLU A 9 -4.63 -5.31 -9.79
N TRP A 10 -5.81 -5.96 -9.79
CA TRP A 10 -5.89 -7.41 -9.78
C TRP A 10 -5.24 -8.00 -11.04
N GLU A 11 -5.45 -7.39 -12.20
CA GLU A 11 -4.78 -7.79 -13.45
C GLU A 11 -3.26 -7.60 -13.43
N GLN A 12 -2.76 -6.59 -12.71
CA GLN A 12 -1.33 -6.42 -12.48
C GLN A 12 -0.81 -7.44 -11.46
N PHE A 13 -1.54 -7.64 -10.37
CA PHE A 13 -1.18 -8.53 -9.29
C PHE A 13 -1.13 -9.99 -9.74
N ASP A 14 -2.08 -10.42 -10.59
CA ASP A 14 -2.11 -11.77 -11.19
C ASP A 14 -0.81 -12.12 -11.96
N LYS A 15 -0.15 -11.10 -12.53
CA LYS A 15 1.07 -11.25 -13.33
C LYS A 15 2.35 -11.18 -12.49
N VAL A 16 2.28 -10.82 -11.21
CA VAL A 16 3.44 -10.75 -10.33
C VAL A 16 4.07 -12.14 -10.21
N GLN A 17 5.38 -12.20 -10.42
CA GLN A 17 6.20 -13.40 -10.23
C GLN A 17 7.10 -13.17 -9.02
N ASN A 18 6.77 -13.78 -7.88
CA ASN A 18 7.67 -13.78 -6.73
C ASN A 18 8.75 -14.85 -6.89
N VAL A 19 9.85 -14.75 -6.12
CA VAL A 19 10.97 -15.72 -6.14
C VAL A 19 10.49 -17.16 -5.87
N GLY A 20 9.40 -17.33 -5.10
CA GLY A 20 8.74 -18.61 -4.83
C GLY A 20 7.63 -19.01 -5.80
N GLY A 21 7.40 -18.25 -6.88
CA GLY A 21 6.30 -18.45 -7.83
C GLY A 21 5.02 -17.71 -7.44
N ARG A 22 3.87 -18.18 -7.94
CA ARG A 22 2.56 -17.58 -7.68
C ARG A 22 2.18 -17.77 -6.21
N ALA A 23 1.81 -16.68 -5.53
CA ALA A 23 1.36 -16.69 -4.15
C ALA A 23 -0.15 -17.02 -4.07
N ASN A 24 -0.57 -17.73 -3.02
CA ASN A 24 -1.98 -18.10 -2.80
C ASN A 24 -2.93 -16.90 -2.78
N CYS A 25 -2.44 -15.72 -2.38
CA CYS A 25 -3.22 -14.48 -2.40
C CYS A 25 -3.59 -14.02 -3.82
N GLN A 26 -2.85 -14.44 -4.86
CA GLN A 26 -3.20 -14.19 -6.26
C GLN A 26 -4.39 -15.03 -6.73
N ASP A 27 -4.87 -15.98 -5.91
CA ASP A 27 -6.05 -16.80 -6.21
C ASP A 27 -7.27 -16.46 -5.34
N ASP A 28 -7.14 -15.51 -4.40
CA ASP A 28 -8.22 -15.06 -3.52
C ASP A 28 -8.70 -13.65 -3.85
N PHE A 29 -9.41 -13.53 -4.98
CA PHE A 29 -9.99 -12.26 -5.43
C PHE A 29 -10.94 -11.66 -4.39
N LYS A 30 -11.67 -12.48 -3.63
CA LYS A 30 -12.65 -11.99 -2.65
C LYS A 30 -11.94 -11.23 -1.52
N THR A 31 -10.91 -11.83 -0.95
CA THR A 31 -10.11 -11.16 0.10
C THR A 31 -9.42 -9.92 -0.45
N PHE A 32 -8.82 -10.00 -1.64
CA PHE A 32 -8.20 -8.85 -2.31
C PHE A 32 -9.20 -7.69 -2.50
N TYR A 33 -10.39 -8.00 -3.03
CA TYR A 33 -11.45 -7.02 -3.24
C TYR A 33 -11.86 -6.34 -1.93
N ILE A 34 -12.08 -7.12 -0.86
CA ILE A 34 -12.49 -6.57 0.45
C ILE A 34 -11.42 -5.62 0.99
N MET A 35 -10.14 -6.01 0.96
CA MET A 35 -9.05 -5.18 1.46
C MET A 35 -8.92 -3.89 0.66
N ARG A 36 -8.80 -3.97 -0.67
CA ARG A 36 -8.62 -2.78 -1.53
C ARG A 36 -9.85 -1.88 -1.51
N HIS A 37 -11.06 -2.43 -1.55
CA HIS A 37 -12.28 -1.62 -1.45
C HIS A 37 -12.36 -0.90 -0.10
N SER A 38 -12.00 -1.55 1.01
CA SER A 38 -12.04 -0.96 2.35
C SER A 38 -11.09 0.24 2.48
N GLN A 39 -9.92 0.16 1.85
CA GLN A 39 -8.94 1.25 1.78
C GLN A 39 -9.39 2.37 0.83
N PHE A 40 -9.74 2.02 -0.42
CA PHE A 40 -10.14 2.99 -1.44
C PHE A 40 -11.42 3.75 -1.11
N ALA A 41 -12.32 3.17 -0.31
CA ALA A 41 -13.52 3.86 0.16
C ALA A 41 -13.22 5.09 1.03
N LEU A 42 -12.01 5.23 1.57
CA LEU A 42 -11.59 6.37 2.37
C LEU A 42 -10.91 7.47 1.55
N TRP A 43 -10.57 7.20 0.30
CA TRP A 43 -9.82 8.11 -0.56
C TRP A 43 -10.76 9.13 -1.21
N SER A 44 -10.25 10.34 -1.47
CA SER A 44 -11.02 11.32 -2.23
C SER A 44 -11.17 10.90 -3.69
N ALA A 45 -12.20 11.42 -4.35
CA ALA A 45 -12.42 11.17 -5.78
C ALA A 45 -11.22 11.62 -6.65
N ALA A 46 -10.49 12.65 -6.21
CA ALA A 46 -9.29 13.13 -6.89
C ALA A 46 -8.15 12.10 -6.79
N THR A 47 -7.92 11.54 -5.60
CA THR A 47 -6.92 10.49 -5.39
C THR A 47 -7.24 9.23 -6.18
N LEU A 48 -8.50 8.77 -6.13
CA LEU A 48 -8.94 7.61 -6.91
C LEU A 48 -8.79 7.81 -8.42
N ALA A 49 -9.18 8.97 -8.94
CA ALA A 49 -9.04 9.28 -10.36
C ALA A 49 -7.57 9.33 -10.81
N SER A 50 -6.70 9.96 -10.02
CA SER A 50 -5.26 10.04 -10.29
C SER A 50 -4.60 8.66 -10.22
N TYR A 51 -4.94 7.85 -9.22
CA TYR A 51 -4.38 6.51 -9.10
C TYR A 51 -4.84 5.56 -10.22
N LYS A 52 -6.10 5.68 -10.65
CA LYS A 52 -6.60 4.96 -11.83
C LYS A 52 -5.77 5.31 -13.07
N GLN A 53 -5.46 6.60 -13.26
CA GLN A 53 -4.64 7.05 -14.36
C GLN A 53 -3.22 6.47 -14.28
N ASP A 54 -2.60 6.42 -13.09
CA ASP A 54 -1.29 5.79 -12.92
C ASP A 54 -1.29 4.32 -13.37
N LEU A 55 -2.32 3.56 -13.00
CA LEU A 55 -2.48 2.16 -13.41
C LEU A 55 -2.67 2.01 -14.93
N GLU A 56 -3.50 2.86 -15.53
CA GLU A 56 -3.75 2.86 -16.98
C GLU A 56 -2.50 3.23 -17.78
N GLU A 57 -1.78 4.27 -17.37
CA GLU A 57 -0.54 4.70 -18.00
C GLU A 57 0.56 3.64 -17.88
N ALA A 58 0.72 3.05 -16.68
CA ALA A 58 1.66 1.95 -16.48
C ALA A 58 1.35 0.78 -17.41
N ASN A 59 0.09 0.35 -17.48
CA ASN A 59 -0.35 -0.72 -18.37
C ASN A 59 -0.08 -0.39 -19.85
N ALA A 60 -0.33 0.86 -20.28
CA ALA A 60 -0.13 1.28 -21.67
C ALA A 60 1.32 1.18 -22.15
N ILE A 61 2.30 1.29 -21.23
CA ILE A 61 3.73 1.17 -21.53
C ILE A 61 4.36 -0.13 -21.01
N GLY A 62 3.54 -1.11 -20.59
CA GLY A 62 3.99 -2.42 -20.15
C GLY A 62 4.66 -2.45 -18.78
N ARG A 63 4.47 -1.41 -17.97
CA ARG A 63 4.87 -1.39 -16.55
C ARG A 63 3.81 -2.06 -15.68
N ASN A 64 4.24 -2.52 -14.51
CA ASN A 64 3.38 -3.16 -13.52
C ASN A 64 3.70 -2.57 -12.14
N LEU A 65 2.82 -1.69 -11.64
CA LEU A 65 3.05 -0.96 -10.41
C LEU A 65 3.11 -1.90 -9.20
N ILE A 66 2.34 -2.98 -9.20
CA ILE A 66 2.39 -3.95 -8.10
C ILE A 66 3.74 -4.69 -8.04
N THR A 67 4.32 -5.01 -9.20
CA THR A 67 5.68 -5.58 -9.28
C THR A 67 6.73 -4.57 -8.82
N GLU A 68 6.61 -3.30 -9.23
CA GLU A 68 7.51 -2.23 -8.80
C GLU A 68 7.44 -2.00 -7.28
N LYS A 69 6.24 -2.02 -6.70
CA LYS A 69 6.04 -1.97 -5.24
C LYS A 69 6.83 -3.06 -4.52
N TYR A 70 6.68 -4.32 -4.94
CA TYR A 70 7.43 -5.43 -4.34
C TYR A 70 8.94 -5.28 -4.57
N ALA A 71 9.35 -4.80 -5.74
CA ALA A 71 10.75 -4.52 -6.01
C ALA A 71 11.32 -3.43 -5.08
N HIS A 72 10.57 -2.37 -4.76
CA HIS A 72 11.01 -1.37 -3.78
C HIS A 72 11.11 -1.93 -2.36
N MET A 73 10.20 -2.84 -1.96
CA MET A 73 10.27 -3.52 -0.65
C MET A 73 11.54 -4.37 -0.51
N MET A 74 12.08 -4.90 -1.61
CA MET A 74 13.33 -5.67 -1.59
C MET A 74 14.54 -4.87 -1.08
N ALA A 75 14.46 -3.53 -1.04
CA ALA A 75 15.53 -2.72 -0.47
C ALA A 75 15.83 -3.07 1.00
N SER A 76 14.83 -3.47 1.78
CA SER A 76 15.01 -3.93 3.16
C SER A 76 15.06 -5.45 3.27
N THR A 77 14.28 -6.18 2.47
CA THR A 77 14.10 -7.63 2.61
C THR A 77 15.06 -8.48 1.78
N ALA A 78 15.59 -7.96 0.67
CA ALA A 78 16.47 -8.68 -0.25
C ALA A 78 17.45 -7.70 -0.94
N PRO A 79 18.37 -7.08 -0.18
CA PRO A 79 19.17 -5.95 -0.65
C PRO A 79 20.14 -6.32 -1.78
N GLU A 80 20.63 -7.56 -1.83
CA GLU A 80 21.53 -8.04 -2.89
C GLU A 80 20.81 -8.16 -4.24
N GLU A 81 19.58 -8.68 -4.23
CA GLU A 81 18.70 -8.77 -5.39
C GLU A 81 18.20 -7.38 -5.81
N TYR A 82 17.83 -6.54 -4.84
CA TYR A 82 17.42 -5.16 -5.10
C TYR A 82 18.51 -4.38 -5.83
N ALA A 83 19.78 -4.53 -5.42
CA ALA A 83 20.91 -3.85 -6.05
C ALA A 83 21.06 -4.19 -7.54
N GLN A 84 20.56 -5.35 -8.00
CA GLN A 84 20.63 -5.79 -9.40
C GLN A 84 19.50 -5.21 -10.27
N ILE A 85 18.38 -4.80 -9.65
CA ILE A 85 17.18 -4.34 -10.36
C ILE A 85 16.87 -2.85 -10.16
N LYS A 86 17.43 -2.21 -9.11
CA LYS A 86 17.10 -0.83 -8.72
C LYS A 86 17.23 0.19 -9.85
N ASP A 87 18.20 0.02 -10.75
CA ASP A 87 18.45 0.95 -11.85
C ASP A 87 17.36 0.89 -12.95
N ARG A 88 16.47 -0.11 -12.89
CA ARG A 88 15.32 -0.27 -13.77
C ARG A 88 14.02 0.24 -13.15
N LEU A 89 14.04 0.56 -11.86
CA LEU A 89 12.88 1.09 -11.15
C LEU A 89 12.84 2.62 -11.30
N PRO A 90 11.64 3.21 -11.38
CA PRO A 90 11.50 4.65 -11.21
C PRO A 90 12.07 5.05 -9.85
N ILE A 91 12.94 6.07 -9.83
CA ILE A 91 13.50 6.61 -8.60
C ILE A 91 12.76 7.93 -8.30
N PRO A 92 12.07 8.05 -7.15
CA PRO A 92 11.46 9.31 -6.77
C PRO A 92 12.53 10.39 -6.56
N ASP A 93 12.21 11.63 -6.95
CA ASP A 93 13.07 12.77 -6.63
C ASP A 93 13.04 13.09 -5.12
N GLU A 94 13.97 13.93 -4.64
CA GLU A 94 14.10 14.26 -3.22
C GLU A 94 12.81 14.81 -2.61
N LYS A 95 12.05 15.59 -3.39
CA LYS A 95 10.78 16.17 -2.94
C LYS A 95 9.71 15.09 -2.78
N THR A 96 9.62 14.17 -3.73
CA THR A 96 8.72 13.03 -3.71
C THR A 96 9.06 12.13 -2.53
N GLN A 97 10.35 11.84 -2.31
CA GLN A 97 10.79 11.05 -1.16
C GLN A 97 10.40 11.72 0.17
N ALA A 98 10.57 13.04 0.29
CA ALA A 98 10.20 13.75 1.51
C ALA A 98 8.69 13.67 1.81
N ILE A 99 7.84 13.70 0.78
CA ILE A 99 6.38 13.52 0.95
C ILE A 99 6.07 12.09 1.38
N ILE A 100 6.71 11.09 0.75
CA ILE A 100 6.55 9.67 1.13
C ILE A 100 6.87 9.48 2.61
N GLU A 101 8.04 9.92 3.06
CA GLU A 101 8.44 9.71 4.47
C GLU A 101 7.54 10.46 5.45
N ALA A 102 7.02 11.64 5.09
CA ALA A 102 6.06 12.37 5.93
C ALA A 102 4.73 11.61 6.07
N VAL A 103 4.22 11.05 4.97
CA VAL A 103 2.99 10.24 4.98
C VAL A 103 3.20 8.94 5.76
N VAL A 104 4.32 8.25 5.51
CA VAL A 104 4.68 7.01 6.22
C VAL A 104 4.75 7.26 7.72
N ALA A 105 5.37 8.35 8.17
CA ALA A 105 5.46 8.67 9.59
C ALA A 105 4.09 8.87 10.25
N ILE A 106 3.13 9.49 9.55
CA ILE A 106 1.76 9.69 10.05
C ILE A 106 1.05 8.34 10.17
N GLU A 107 1.06 7.53 9.10
CA GLU A 107 0.34 6.26 9.08
C GLU A 107 0.96 5.22 10.02
N VAL A 108 2.29 5.23 10.20
CA VAL A 108 2.96 4.41 11.22
C VAL A 108 2.51 4.81 12.62
N GLY A 109 2.47 6.11 12.93
CA GLY A 109 1.94 6.58 14.22
C GLY A 109 0.47 6.19 14.44
N TRP A 110 -0.34 6.19 13.38
CA TRP A 110 -1.71 5.68 13.43
C TRP A 110 -1.80 4.17 13.68
N MET A 111 -0.90 3.38 13.09
CA MET A 111 -0.82 1.93 13.38
C MET A 111 -0.43 1.69 14.84
N GLU A 112 0.57 2.41 15.36
CA GLU A 112 0.99 2.31 16.76
C GLU A 112 -0.16 2.62 17.72
N ASP A 113 -0.85 3.74 17.52
CA ASP A 113 -1.99 4.14 18.35
C ASP A 113 -3.13 3.11 18.29
N PHE A 114 -3.45 2.62 17.08
CA PHE A 114 -4.49 1.62 16.89
C PHE A 114 -4.16 0.31 17.63
N TYR A 115 -2.97 -0.26 17.44
CA TYR A 115 -2.58 -1.52 18.09
C TYR A 115 -2.30 -1.37 19.59
N ALA A 116 -1.99 -0.17 20.08
CA ALA A 116 -1.93 0.10 21.52
C ALA A 116 -3.33 0.02 22.17
N ARG A 117 -4.37 0.44 21.44
CA ARG A 117 -5.78 0.35 21.89
C ARG A 117 -6.40 -1.03 21.66
N HIS A 118 -5.89 -1.80 20.70
CA HIS A 118 -6.38 -3.12 20.30
C HIS A 118 -5.28 -4.20 20.33
N PRO A 119 -4.69 -4.50 21.52
CA PRO A 119 -3.59 -5.46 21.63
C PRO A 119 -3.97 -6.87 21.15
N GLU A 120 -5.24 -7.26 21.23
CA GLU A 120 -5.76 -8.54 20.75
C GLU A 120 -5.65 -8.73 19.22
N LEU A 121 -5.53 -7.64 18.46
CA LEU A 121 -5.36 -7.67 17.01
C LEU A 121 -3.88 -7.67 16.60
N LYS A 122 -2.98 -7.24 17.49
CA LYS A 122 -1.55 -7.08 17.19
C LYS A 122 -0.87 -8.39 16.82
N ASP A 123 -1.18 -9.49 17.51
CA ASP A 123 -0.57 -10.80 17.27
C ASP A 123 -0.90 -11.40 15.89
N LYS A 124 -1.94 -10.87 15.22
CA LYS A 124 -2.35 -11.29 13.87
C LYS A 124 -1.92 -10.29 12.79
N ALA A 125 -1.37 -9.15 13.19
CA ALA A 125 -0.92 -8.10 12.30
C ALA A 125 0.53 -8.33 11.85
N ARG A 126 0.92 -7.66 10.77
CA ARG A 126 2.34 -7.52 10.41
C ARG A 126 3.03 -6.67 11.47
N TYR A 127 4.34 -6.82 11.58
CA TYR A 127 5.17 -5.85 12.28
C TYR A 127 4.90 -4.42 11.77
N ILE A 128 5.07 -3.44 12.65
CA ILE A 128 4.80 -2.05 12.28
C ILE A 128 6.03 -1.49 11.58
N HIS A 129 7.22 -1.68 12.15
CA HIS A 129 8.42 -0.96 11.73
C HIS A 129 9.34 -1.78 10.83
N GLN A 130 10.02 -1.09 9.92
CA GLN A 130 11.03 -1.68 9.04
C GLN A 130 12.18 -2.34 9.81
N SER A 131 12.52 -1.87 11.02
CA SER A 131 13.56 -2.51 11.85
C SER A 131 13.23 -3.93 12.28
N GLU A 132 11.96 -4.34 12.12
CA GLU A 132 11.46 -5.68 12.42
C GLU A 132 11.35 -6.55 11.16
N ASP A 133 11.72 -6.03 9.98
CA ASP A 133 11.71 -6.80 8.73
C ASP A 133 12.69 -7.98 8.79
N ASP A 134 12.27 -9.10 8.22
CA ASP A 134 13.14 -10.24 7.90
C ASP A 134 12.83 -10.78 6.49
N LEU A 135 13.52 -11.85 6.10
CA LEU A 135 13.38 -12.47 4.77
C LEU A 135 11.97 -13.00 4.49
N GLU A 136 11.22 -13.38 5.54
CA GLU A 136 9.90 -14.00 5.47
C GLU A 136 8.77 -12.99 5.82
N HIS A 137 9.08 -11.97 6.63
CA HIS A 137 8.12 -11.03 7.19
C HIS A 137 8.49 -9.60 6.84
N THR A 138 7.69 -8.99 5.96
CA THR A 138 7.75 -7.54 5.69
C THR A 138 6.76 -6.78 6.57
N SER A 139 7.24 -5.73 7.22
CA SER A 139 6.47 -4.79 8.03
C SER A 139 5.48 -3.95 7.21
N SER A 140 4.51 -3.37 7.92
CA SER A 140 3.54 -2.45 7.36
C SER A 140 4.18 -1.16 6.86
N GLU A 141 5.21 -0.65 7.56
CA GLU A 141 5.98 0.51 7.14
C GLU A 141 6.68 0.28 5.78
N THR A 142 7.39 -0.83 5.62
CA THR A 142 8.05 -1.17 4.35
C THR A 142 7.05 -1.37 3.21
N TYR A 143 5.92 -2.03 3.51
CA TYR A 143 4.86 -2.26 2.53
C TYR A 143 4.22 -0.95 2.04
N LEU A 144 3.91 -0.04 2.97
CA LEU A 144 3.37 1.29 2.69
C LEU A 144 4.36 2.10 1.86
N ARG A 145 5.63 2.17 2.29
CA ARG A 145 6.67 2.91 1.57
C ARG A 145 6.81 2.41 0.13
N GLY A 146 6.87 1.09 -0.07
CA GLY A 146 6.94 0.47 -1.39
C GLY A 146 5.74 0.83 -2.28
N GLU A 147 4.53 0.91 -1.72
CA GLU A 147 3.34 1.32 -2.46
C GLU A 147 3.41 2.80 -2.89
N LEU A 148 3.74 3.69 -1.96
CA LEU A 148 3.81 5.13 -2.23
C LEU A 148 4.90 5.50 -3.25
N MET A 149 5.98 4.71 -3.35
CA MET A 149 7.03 4.90 -4.36
C MET A 149 6.54 4.64 -5.79
N THR A 150 5.41 3.95 -5.98
CA THR A 150 4.84 3.67 -7.30
C THR A 150 3.91 4.76 -7.83
N TYR A 151 3.48 5.68 -6.96
CA TYR A 151 2.53 6.71 -7.31
C TYR A 151 3.17 7.82 -8.14
N SER A 152 2.43 8.36 -9.10
CA SER A 152 2.84 9.61 -9.72
C SER A 152 2.85 10.74 -8.69
N GLY A 153 3.59 11.81 -8.97
CA GLY A 153 3.61 12.98 -8.08
C GLY A 153 2.22 13.60 -7.85
N THR A 154 1.31 13.46 -8.83
CA THR A 154 -0.09 13.91 -8.69
C THR A 154 -0.86 13.04 -7.70
N THR A 155 -0.76 11.71 -7.84
CA THR A 155 -1.40 10.75 -6.95
C THR A 155 -0.86 10.87 -5.54
N LEU A 156 0.46 10.91 -5.37
CA LEU A 156 1.10 11.07 -4.07
C LEU A 156 0.67 12.37 -3.37
N ALA A 157 0.64 13.49 -4.10
CA ALA A 157 0.21 14.76 -3.52
C ALA A 157 -1.29 14.78 -3.16
N SER A 158 -2.14 14.07 -3.90
CA SER A 158 -3.56 13.94 -3.58
C SER A 158 -3.78 13.01 -2.37
N TYR A 159 -3.09 11.88 -2.34
CA TYR A 159 -3.13 10.94 -1.22
C TYR A 159 -2.62 11.58 0.07
N ALA A 160 -1.49 12.30 0.01
CA ALA A 160 -0.97 13.05 1.16
C ALA A 160 -1.98 14.08 1.69
N ARG A 161 -2.79 14.71 0.83
CA ARG A 161 -3.87 15.60 1.27
C ARG A 161 -4.97 14.83 1.99
N ASP A 162 -5.40 13.68 1.48
CA ASP A 162 -6.37 12.84 2.17
C ASP A 162 -5.86 12.48 3.57
N VAL A 163 -4.61 12.00 3.69
CA VAL A 163 -3.97 11.68 4.98
C VAL A 163 -3.95 12.89 5.93
N ILE A 164 -3.53 14.05 5.44
CA ILE A 164 -3.48 15.29 6.25
C ILE A 164 -4.90 15.73 6.69
N ASP A 165 -5.91 15.57 5.84
CA ASP A 165 -7.30 15.91 6.16
C ASP A 165 -7.89 15.00 7.24
N TYR A 166 -7.57 13.69 7.24
CA TYR A 166 -7.91 12.80 8.35
C TYR A 166 -7.15 13.19 9.63
N TYR A 167 -5.85 13.47 9.52
CA TYR A 167 -5.02 13.89 10.66
C TYR A 167 -5.56 15.16 11.33
N HIS A 168 -5.93 16.19 10.55
CA HIS A 168 -6.49 17.43 11.10
C HIS A 168 -7.87 17.27 11.72
N ARG A 169 -8.64 16.26 11.31
CA ARG A 169 -9.92 15.90 11.96
C ARG A 169 -9.74 15.06 13.22
N GLY A 170 -8.50 14.69 13.56
CA GLY A 170 -8.23 13.77 14.66
C GLY A 170 -8.72 12.35 14.38
N GLU A 171 -8.83 11.98 13.11
CA GLU A 171 -9.28 10.67 12.66
C GLU A 171 -8.08 9.82 12.21
N ASN A 172 -8.18 8.50 12.39
CA ASN A 172 -7.15 7.53 12.05
C ASN A 172 -7.60 6.71 10.82
N MET A 173 -6.93 6.90 9.69
CA MET A 173 -7.32 6.24 8.43
C MET A 173 -7.09 4.72 8.45
N ILE A 174 -6.11 4.24 9.22
CA ILE A 174 -5.83 2.80 9.41
C ILE A 174 -6.98 2.15 10.16
N GLU A 175 -7.40 2.75 11.28
CA GLU A 175 -8.55 2.30 12.06
C GLU A 175 -9.82 2.27 11.20
N LYS A 176 -10.07 3.32 10.40
CA LYS A 176 -11.21 3.36 9.48
C LYS A 176 -11.15 2.28 8.40
N THR A 177 -9.95 1.91 7.94
CA THR A 177 -9.77 0.81 6.99
C THR A 177 -10.15 -0.51 7.65
N VAL A 178 -9.66 -0.78 8.86
CA VAL A 178 -10.01 -2.00 9.62
C VAL A 178 -11.51 -2.06 9.94
N GLU A 179 -12.13 -0.93 10.31
CA GLU A 179 -13.59 -0.87 10.51
C GLU A 179 -14.37 -1.25 9.24
N ASN A 180 -13.91 -0.78 8.07
CA ASN A 180 -14.52 -1.12 6.78
C ASN A 180 -14.35 -2.61 6.44
N GLU A 181 -13.16 -3.17 6.68
CA GLU A 181 -12.90 -4.59 6.46
C GLU A 181 -13.79 -5.47 7.35
N LEU A 182 -13.86 -5.17 8.65
CA LEU A 182 -14.69 -5.90 9.60
C LEU A 182 -16.18 -5.88 9.18
N LYS A 183 -16.69 -4.72 8.76
CA LYS A 183 -18.06 -4.61 8.21
C LYS A 183 -18.24 -5.45 6.95
N ALA A 184 -17.27 -5.43 6.03
CA ALA A 184 -17.33 -6.20 4.79
C ALA A 184 -17.29 -7.72 5.02
N TYR A 185 -16.60 -8.18 6.06
CA TYR A 185 -16.63 -9.58 6.51
C TYR A 185 -17.89 -9.95 7.33
N GLY A 186 -18.77 -8.97 7.60
CA GLY A 186 -20.03 -9.19 8.32
C GLY A 186 -19.91 -9.18 9.84
N TYR A 187 -18.79 -8.70 10.39
CA TYR A 187 -18.68 -8.45 11.83
C TYR A 187 -19.51 -7.22 12.23
N GLN A 188 -20.16 -7.31 13.39
CA GLN A 188 -20.81 -6.15 14.01
C GLN A 188 -19.76 -5.46 14.90
N LEU A 189 -19.51 -4.18 14.64
CA LEU A 189 -18.67 -3.31 15.47
C LEU A 189 -19.46 -2.78 16.67
#